data_AF-A0A9D7N4T5-F1
#
_entry.id   AF-A0A9D7N4T5-F1
#
_cell.length_a   1.000
_cell.length_b   1.000
_cell.length_c   1.000
_cell.angle_alpha   90.00
_cell.angle_beta   90.00
_cell.angle_gamma   90.00
#
_symmetry.space_group_name_H-M   'P 1'
#
loop_
_entity.id
_entity.type
_entity.pdbx_description
1 polymer ?
#
loop_
_entity_poly.entity_id
_entity_poly.type
_entity_poly.pdbx_seq_one_letter_code
_entity_poly.pdbx_strand_id
1 'polypeptide(L)'
;MKIQALMAGSDINVANDGRLCIGGTADPTLNAGNVVVTINGPNGVFSTTAVVDPLSCRWRACFENLREGNYALAAHQGGATTTSRIGVPGAPR
;
A
#
# COMPACT_ATOMS: atom_id res chain seq x y z
N MET A 1 -1.91 10.19 -10.57
CA MET A 1 -1.61 8.98 -9.74
C MET A 1 -2.91 8.36 -9.22
N LYS A 2 -3.01 7.03 -9.15
CA LYS A 2 -4.16 6.32 -8.55
C LYS A 2 -3.68 5.21 -7.62
N ILE A 3 -4.24 5.12 -6.43
CA ILE A 3 -4.03 3.98 -5.54
C ILE A 3 -5.06 2.90 -5.91
N GLN A 4 -4.57 1.71 -6.22
CA GLN A 4 -5.40 0.52 -6.35
C GLN A 4 -5.07 -0.34 -5.14
N ALA A 5 -5.73 -0.05 -4.02
CA ALA A 5 -5.59 -0.89 -2.84
C ALA A 5 -6.12 -2.29 -3.21
N LEU A 6 -5.20 -3.20 -3.55
CA LEU A 6 -5.50 -4.62 -3.48
C LEU A 6 -5.74 -4.89 -2.01
N MET A 7 -7.01 -4.99 -1.62
CA MET A 7 -7.37 -5.67 -0.38
C MET A 7 -6.65 -7.02 -0.39
N ALA A 8 -6.08 -7.43 0.75
CA ALA A 8 -5.96 -8.85 1.01
C ALA A 8 -7.37 -9.44 0.87
N GLY A 9 -7.64 -10.07 -0.30
CA GLY A 9 -8.98 -10.26 -0.85
C GLY A 9 -9.11 -10.28 -2.38
N SER A 10 -8.07 -9.99 -3.17
CA SER A 10 -8.02 -10.41 -4.59
C SER A 10 -7.41 -11.82 -4.66
N ASP A 11 -8.28 -12.84 -4.67
CA ASP A 11 -8.03 -14.26 -4.96
C ASP A 11 -7.07 -15.07 -4.06
N ILE A 12 -6.43 -14.47 -3.06
CA ILE A 12 -5.65 -15.20 -2.04
C ILE A 12 -6.17 -14.83 -0.66
N ASN A 13 -6.79 -15.81 0.00
CA ASN A 13 -7.05 -15.79 1.43
C ASN A 13 -5.73 -15.58 2.17
N VAL A 14 -5.43 -14.37 2.65
CA VAL A 14 -4.24 -14.17 3.50
C VAL A 14 -4.70 -14.29 4.94
N ALA A 15 -4.64 -15.52 5.43
CA ALA A 15 -4.67 -15.84 6.84
C ALA A 15 -3.67 -14.94 7.59
N ASN A 16 -4.14 -14.26 8.65
CA ASN A 16 -3.48 -13.96 9.92
C ASN A 16 -1.92 -13.93 10.01
N ASP A 17 -1.21 -13.41 9.00
CA ASP A 17 0.26 -13.34 8.96
C ASP A 17 0.76 -11.92 9.22
N GLY A 18 -0.14 -10.97 9.46
CA GLY A 18 0.19 -9.55 9.67
C GLY A 18 0.78 -8.88 8.41
N ARG A 19 0.52 -9.43 7.22
CA ARG A 19 1.05 -8.94 5.95
C ARG A 19 0.00 -8.19 5.12
N LEU A 20 0.36 -7.00 4.65
CA LEU A 20 -0.46 -6.16 3.79
C LEU A 20 0.35 -5.74 2.56
N CYS A 21 -0.12 -6.09 1.37
CA CYS A 21 0.47 -5.61 0.12
C CYS A 21 -0.49 -4.66 -0.58
N ILE A 22 0.04 -3.56 -1.11
CA ILE A 22 -0.71 -2.44 -1.67
C ILE A 22 -0.08 -2.08 -3.00
N GLY A 23 -0.91 -1.82 -4.00
CA GLY A 23 -0.43 -1.40 -5.31
C GLY A 23 -1.09 -0.12 -5.80
N GLY A 24 -0.64 0.31 -6.96
CA GLY A 24 -1.27 1.42 -7.66
C GLY A 24 -0.58 1.72 -8.98
N THR A 25 -1.06 2.79 -9.60
CA THR A 25 -0.48 3.34 -10.82
C THR A 25 0.14 4.68 -10.49
N ALA A 26 1.44 4.77 -10.73
CA ALA A 26 2.20 6.00 -10.70
C ALA A 26 1.74 6.94 -11.80
N ASP A 27 1.97 8.24 -11.60
CA ASP A 27 1.78 9.21 -12.66
C ASP A 27 3.00 9.20 -13.59
N PRO A 28 2.85 8.96 -14.91
CA PRO A 28 3.97 8.91 -15.84
C PRO A 28 4.61 10.29 -16.05
N THR A 29 3.93 11.39 -15.71
CA THR A 29 4.48 12.74 -15.87
C THR A 29 5.25 13.22 -14.64
N LEU A 30 5.16 12.50 -13.52
CA LEU A 30 5.89 12.80 -12.28
C LEU A 30 7.12 11.90 -12.20
N ASN A 31 8.30 12.52 -12.01
CA ASN A 31 9.61 11.88 -12.08
C ASN A 31 9.60 10.41 -11.59
N ALA A 32 9.80 9.49 -12.53
CA ALA A 32 9.33 8.10 -12.50
C ALA A 32 10.26 7.11 -11.78
N GLY A 33 10.88 7.52 -10.68
CA GLY A 33 11.74 6.61 -9.92
C GLY A 33 10.89 5.75 -8.99
N ASN A 34 10.35 6.40 -7.96
CA ASN A 34 9.90 5.73 -6.74
C ASN A 34 8.60 6.35 -6.22
N VAL A 35 7.77 5.51 -5.62
CA VAL A 35 6.60 5.93 -4.84
C VAL A 35 6.86 5.62 -3.37
N VAL A 36 6.79 6.62 -2.51
CA VAL A 36 6.85 6.41 -1.05
C VAL A 36 5.45 6.08 -0.56
N VAL A 37 5.29 4.94 0.08
CA VAL A 37 4.02 4.46 0.61
C VAL A 37 4.09 4.43 2.13
N THR A 38 3.20 5.17 2.78
CA THR A 38 3.07 5.24 4.23
C THR A 38 1.71 4.70 4.66
N ILE A 39 1.70 3.82 5.64
CA ILE A 39 0.48 3.38 6.34
C ILE A 39 0.53 3.83 7.81
N ASN A 40 -0.60 4.29 8.32
CA ASN A 40 -0.78 4.64 9.72
C ASN A 40 -1.94 3.82 10.27
N GLY A 41 -1.71 3.04 11.32
CA GLY A 41 -2.73 2.21 11.92
C GLY A 41 -2.46 1.88 13.39
N PRO A 42 -3.10 0.84 13.93
CA PRO A 42 -3.13 0.56 15.37
C PRO A 42 -1.75 0.30 15.98
N ASN A 43 -0.82 -0.22 15.19
CA ASN A 43 0.54 -0.56 15.62
C ASN A 43 1.57 0.55 15.29
N GLY A 44 1.11 1.72 14.83
CA GLY A 44 1.96 2.86 14.47
C GLY A 44 2.01 3.18 12.97
N VAL A 45 3.02 3.97 12.60
CA VAL A 45 3.26 4.43 11.23
C VAL A 45 4.38 3.61 10.60
N PHE A 46 4.13 3.06 9.42
CA PHE A 46 5.10 2.30 8.62
C PHE A 46 5.26 2.96 7.26
N SER A 47 6.48 3.01 6.74
CA SER A 47 6.76 3.57 5.43
C SER A 47 7.69 2.66 4.63
N THR A 48 7.46 2.57 3.33
CA THR A 48 8.33 1.84 2.41
C THR A 48 8.36 2.54 1.05
N THR A 49 9.42 2.29 0.30
CA THR A 49 9.59 2.85 -1.04
C THR A 49 9.31 1.75 -2.06
N ALA A 50 8.27 1.94 -2.88
CA ALA A 50 7.95 1.08 -3.99
C ALA A 50 8.64 1.59 -5.27
N VAL A 51 9.31 0.69 -5.99
CA VAL A 51 9.84 0.99 -7.33
C VAL A 51 8.68 0.99 -8.32
N VAL A 52 8.65 2.00 -9.18
CA VAL A 52 7.68 2.07 -10.28
C VAL A 52 8.23 1.27 -11.47
N ASP A 53 7.43 0.33 -11.98
CA ASP A 53 7.71 -0.31 -13.25
C ASP A 53 7.56 0.72 -14.39
N PRO A 54 8.61 0.99 -15.17
CA PRO A 54 8.60 2.07 -16.16
C PRO A 54 7.72 1.79 -17.39
N LEU A 55 7.38 0.53 -17.66
CA LEU A 55 6.58 0.13 -18.82
C LEU A 55 5.07 0.18 -18.54
N SER A 56 4.66 -0.22 -17.33
CA SER A 56 3.27 -0.30 -16.90
C SER A 56 2.86 0.82 -15.94
N CYS A 57 3.82 1.61 -15.47
CA CYS A 57 3.67 2.62 -14.42
C CYS A 57 3.06 2.05 -13.13
N ARG A 58 3.20 0.74 -12.90
CA ARG A 58 2.65 0.07 -11.70
C ARG A 58 3.69 0.03 -10.59
N TRP A 59 3.22 0.06 -9.36
CA TRP A 59 4.07 -0.11 -8.18
C TRP A 59 3.39 -1.02 -7.17
N ARG A 60 4.20 -1.63 -6.31
CA ARG A 60 3.74 -2.49 -5.21
C ARG A 60 4.61 -2.25 -3.97
N ALA A 61 3.95 -2.12 -2.83
CA ALA A 61 4.54 -2.07 -1.50
C ALA A 61 3.98 -3.22 -0.67
N CYS A 62 4.79 -3.85 0.17
CA CYS A 62 4.33 -4.83 1.14
C CYS A 62 4.84 -4.45 2.54
N PHE A 63 3.99 -4.69 3.53
CA PHE A 63 4.22 -4.45 4.93
C PHE A 63 3.96 -5.76 5.68
N GLU A 64 4.71 -6.00 6.75
CA GLU A 64 4.66 -7.22 7.55
C GLU A 64 4.56 -6.84 9.05
N ASN A 65 4.17 -7.78 9.91
CA ASN A 65 3.99 -7.56 11.35
C ASN A 65 2.94 -6.47 11.70
N LEU A 66 1.92 -6.32 10.86
CA LEU A 66 0.80 -5.43 11.11
C LEU A 66 -0.20 -6.08 12.07
N ARG A 67 -0.69 -5.28 13.03
CA ARG A 67 -1.83 -5.68 13.85
C ARG A 67 -3.11 -5.58 13.03
N GLU A 68 -4.12 -6.32 13.47
CA GLU A 68 -5.46 -6.23 12.93
C GLU A 68 -6.04 -4.83 13.17
N GLY A 69 -6.79 -4.31 12.20
CA GLY A 69 -7.46 -3.02 12.29
C GLY A 69 -7.36 -2.18 11.04
N ASN A 70 -7.78 -0.92 11.15
CA ASN A 70 -7.88 -0.01 10.01
C ASN A 70 -6.61 0.81 9.85
N TYR A 71 -6.11 0.87 8.62
CA TYR A 71 -4.92 1.62 8.23
C TYR A 71 -5.29 2.74 7.26
N ALA A 72 -4.80 3.95 7.54
CA ALA A 72 -4.78 5.06 6.61
C ALA A 72 -3.53 4.95 5.74
N LEU A 73 -3.70 5.01 4.43
CA LEU A 73 -2.63 4.91 3.44
C LEU A 73 -2.38 6.27 2.81
N ALA A 74 -1.11 6.62 2.61
CA ALA A 74 -0.66 7.72 1.77
C ALA A 74 0.41 7.21 0.81
N ALA A 75 0.28 7.53 -0.48
CA ALA A 75 1.29 7.26 -1.49
C ALA A 75 1.76 8.60 -2.07
N HIS A 76 3.08 8.82 -2.07
CA HIS A 76 3.71 10.06 -2.48
C HIS A 76 4.67 9.81 -3.66
N GLN A 77 4.52 10.60 -4.72
CA GLN A 77 5.37 10.54 -5.90
C GLN A 77 5.63 11.96 -6.41
N GLY A 78 6.90 12.37 -6.46
CA GLY A 78 7.30 13.63 -7.10
C GLY A 78 6.52 14.88 -6.64
N GLY A 79 6.13 14.96 -5.36
CA GLY A 79 5.35 16.08 -4.82
C GLY A 79 3.83 15.85 -4.78
N ALA A 80 3.29 14.87 -5.50
CA ALA A 80 1.87 14.51 -5.43
C ALA A 80 1.62 13.45 -4.35
N THR A 81 0.56 13.65 -3.57
CA THR A 81 0.12 12.70 -2.54
C THR A 81 -1.28 12.22 -2.84
N THR A 82 -1.47 10.90 -2.84
CA THR A 82 -2.79 10.26 -2.88
C THR A 82 -3.03 9.51 -1.58
N THR A 83 -4.24 9.56 -1.03
CA THR A 83 -4.59 8.88 0.22
C THR A 83 -5.70 7.87 0.02
N SER A 84 -5.68 6.78 0.79
CA SER A 84 -6.75 5.78 0.83
C SER A 84 -6.87 5.17 2.24
N ARG A 85 -7.83 4.26 2.44
CA ARG A 85 -7.99 3.50 3.69
C ARG A 85 -8.13 2.02 3.36
N ILE A 86 -7.53 1.18 4.19
CA ILE A 86 -7.61 -0.28 4.06
C ILE A 86 -7.75 -0.91 5.44
N GLY A 87 -8.70 -1.84 5.58
CA GLY A 87 -8.82 -2.67 6.76
C GLY A 87 -7.92 -3.91 6.63
N VAL A 88 -7.16 -4.21 7.67
CA VAL A 88 -6.53 -5.52 7.86
C VAL A 88 -7.52 -6.33 8.71
N PRO A 89 -8.28 -7.27 8.12
CA PRO A 89 -9.27 -8.05 8.85
C PRO A 89 -8.58 -8.90 9.91
N GLY A 90 -9.23 -9.00 11.07
CA GLY A 90 -8.77 -9.87 12.13
C GLY A 90 -9.21 -11.32 11.94
N ALA A 91 -8.44 -12.27 12.48
CA ALA A 91 -8.82 -13.66 12.55
C ALA A 91 -10.12 -13.83 13.35
N PRO A 92 -11.05 -14.70 12.92
CA PRO A 92 -12.11 -15.15 13.82
C PRO A 92 -11.45 -15.81 15.04
N ARG A 93 -11.80 -15.31 16.23
CA ARG A 93 -11.35 -15.86 17.52
C ARG A 93 -11.87 -17.26 17.75
#